data_AF-A0A7W1FU15-F1
#
_entry.id   AF-A0A7W1FU15-F1
#
_cell.length_a   1.000
_cell.length_b   1.000
_cell.length_c   1.000
_cell.angle_alpha   90.00
_cell.angle_beta   90.00
_cell.angle_gamma   90.00
#
_symmetry.space_group_name_H-M   'P 1'
#
loop_
_entity.id
_entity.type
_entity.pdbx_description
1 polymer ?
#
loop_
_entity_poly.entity_id
_entity_poly.type
_entity_poly.pdbx_seq_one_letter_code
_entity_poly.pdbx_strand_id
1 'polypeptide(L)'
;MSEVEVVVVDEFAKSTRSYLEPFVPGSVRLEVRTRAEDDAAVAAASIMARARQLEEINRLSERIGFGLPLGATHVVEAGRRVVGELGEEGLAEVAKIHFATTRRVLETAEQSDGGDP
;
A
#
# COMPACT_ATOMS: atom_id res chain seq x y z
N MET A 1 1.25 -14.53 -32.30
CA MET A 1 1.34 -14.10 -30.90
C MET A 1 1.32 -15.38 -30.07
N SER A 2 2.32 -15.63 -29.23
CA SER A 2 2.31 -16.81 -28.36
C SER A 2 1.19 -16.66 -27.34
N GLU A 3 0.36 -17.69 -27.25
CA GLU A 3 -0.70 -17.80 -26.24
C GLU A 3 -0.05 -17.94 -24.84
N VAL A 4 -0.70 -17.44 -23.79
CA VAL A 4 -0.19 -17.57 -22.42
C VAL A 4 -0.47 -18.98 -21.92
N GLU A 5 0.57 -19.74 -21.60
CA GLU A 5 0.42 -21.14 -21.14
C GLU A 5 0.29 -21.26 -19.61
N VAL A 6 0.94 -20.35 -18.88
CA VAL A 6 1.04 -20.40 -17.41
C VAL A 6 0.89 -19.01 -16.82
N VAL A 7 0.15 -18.92 -15.72
CA VAL A 7 0.12 -17.77 -14.81
C VAL A 7 0.82 -18.18 -13.52
N VAL A 8 1.93 -17.50 -13.22
CA VAL A 8 2.71 -17.71 -12.00
C VAL A 8 2.43 -16.56 -11.02
N VAL A 9 2.14 -16.87 -9.77
CA VAL A 9 1.78 -15.91 -8.73
C VAL A 9 2.54 -16.20 -7.44
N ASP A 10 3.15 -15.17 -6.85
CA ASP A 10 3.71 -15.26 -5.50
C ASP A 10 2.59 -15.45 -4.47
N GLU A 11 2.74 -16.44 -3.61
CA GLU A 11 1.74 -16.80 -2.61
C GLU A 11 1.76 -15.82 -1.42
N PHE A 12 1.03 -14.71 -1.56
CA PHE A 12 0.89 -13.70 -0.50
C PHE A 12 -0.14 -14.08 0.59
N ALA A 13 -0.99 -15.08 0.34
CA ALA A 13 -1.96 -15.61 1.31
C ALA A 13 -2.31 -17.07 1.01
N LYS A 14 -2.70 -17.84 2.04
CA LYS A 14 -3.16 -19.24 1.88
C LYS A 14 -4.35 -19.39 0.93
N SER A 15 -5.14 -18.33 0.76
CA SER A 15 -6.31 -18.29 -0.11
C SER A 15 -6.01 -17.81 -1.54
N THR A 16 -4.76 -17.43 -1.86
CA THR A 16 -4.40 -16.86 -3.17
C THR A 16 -4.84 -17.75 -4.33
N ARG A 17 -4.60 -19.07 -4.25
CA ARG A 17 -5.05 -20.01 -5.30
C ARG A 17 -6.56 -20.01 -5.47
N SER A 18 -7.32 -20.29 -4.40
CA SER A 18 -8.78 -20.39 -4.47
C SER A 18 -9.43 -19.08 -4.91
N TYR A 19 -8.80 -17.94 -4.63
CA TYR A 19 -9.28 -16.64 -5.04
C TYR A 19 -9.06 -16.37 -6.54
N LEU A 20 -7.95 -16.85 -7.10
CA LEU A 20 -7.57 -16.58 -8.49
C LEU A 20 -8.09 -17.62 -9.49
N GLU A 21 -8.25 -18.87 -9.06
CA GLU A 21 -8.68 -19.99 -9.92
C GLU A 21 -9.95 -19.70 -10.75
N PRO A 22 -11.00 -19.03 -10.23
CA PRO A 22 -12.18 -18.67 -11.02
C PRO A 22 -11.92 -17.68 -12.16
N PHE A 23 -10.81 -16.93 -12.12
CA PHE A 23 -10.47 -15.89 -13.09
C PHE A 23 -9.43 -16.33 -14.12
N VAL A 24 -8.81 -17.51 -13.93
CA VAL A 24 -7.82 -18.06 -14.86
C VAL A 24 -8.55 -18.94 -15.89
N PRO A 25 -8.35 -18.73 -17.20
CA PRO A 25 -8.94 -19.61 -18.21
C PRO A 25 -8.52 -21.06 -17.99
N GLY A 26 -9.44 -22.00 -18.16
CA GLY A 26 -9.15 -23.43 -17.92
C GLY A 26 -8.07 -24.04 -18.83
N SER A 27 -7.70 -23.37 -19.92
CA SER A 27 -6.57 -23.73 -20.79
C SER A 27 -5.21 -23.27 -20.27
N VAL A 28 -5.18 -22.42 -19.23
CA VAL A 28 -3.97 -21.80 -18.68
C VAL A 28 -3.68 -22.41 -17.31
N ARG A 29 -2.43 -22.85 -17.09
CA ARG A 29 -2.03 -23.43 -15.80
C ARG A 29 -1.83 -22.31 -14.77
N LEU A 30 -2.43 -22.46 -13.58
CA LEU A 30 -2.20 -21.57 -12.44
C LEU A 30 -1.17 -22.17 -11.47
N GLU A 31 -0.01 -21.52 -11.36
CA GLU A 31 1.03 -21.82 -10.38
C GLU A 31 1.04 -20.75 -9.29
N VAL A 32 0.78 -21.18 -8.05
CA VAL A 32 0.84 -20.32 -6.85
C VAL A 32 1.84 -20.94 -5.91
N ARG A 33 2.89 -20.19 -5.56
CA ARG A 33 3.94 -20.64 -4.64
C ARG A 33 4.61 -19.45 -3.99
N THR A 34 5.12 -19.63 -2.77
CA THR A 34 5.99 -18.63 -2.14
C THR A 34 7.31 -18.50 -2.89
N ARG A 35 7.92 -17.30 -2.82
CA ARG A 35 9.20 -16.97 -3.44
C ARG A 35 9.19 -17.18 -4.96
N ALA A 36 8.10 -16.76 -5.60
CA ALA A 36 7.94 -16.92 -7.04
C ALA A 36 8.79 -15.94 -7.86
N GLU A 37 9.53 -15.02 -7.23
CA GLU A 37 10.46 -14.09 -7.88
C GLU A 37 11.67 -14.75 -8.56
N ASP A 38 11.88 -16.05 -8.40
CA ASP A 38 12.80 -16.83 -9.21
C ASP A 38 12.29 -17.04 -10.66
N ASP A 39 11.00 -16.81 -10.92
CA ASP A 39 10.44 -16.66 -12.26
C ASP A 39 10.61 -15.22 -12.76
N ALA A 40 11.18 -15.06 -13.96
CA ALA A 40 11.49 -13.76 -14.53
C ALA A 40 10.25 -12.87 -14.76
N ALA A 41 9.09 -13.46 -15.07
CA ALA A 41 7.85 -12.71 -15.25
C ALA A 41 7.34 -12.15 -13.91
N VAL A 42 7.45 -12.92 -12.83
CA VAL A 42 7.08 -12.47 -11.48
C VAL A 42 8.06 -11.41 -10.97
N ALA A 43 9.36 -11.57 -11.21
CA ALA A 43 10.37 -10.57 -10.88
C ALA A 43 10.12 -9.25 -11.63
N ALA A 44 9.84 -9.31 -12.93
CA ALA A 44 9.49 -8.14 -13.73
C ALA A 44 8.21 -7.46 -13.23
N ALA A 45 7.17 -8.24 -12.92
CA ALA A 45 5.94 -7.72 -12.33
C ALA A 45 6.19 -6.99 -11.00
N SER A 46 7.07 -7.53 -10.15
CA SER A 46 7.45 -6.93 -8.87
C SER A 46 8.18 -5.59 -9.05
N ILE A 47 9.09 -5.50 -10.04
CA ILE A 47 9.77 -4.25 -10.39
C ILE A 47 8.77 -3.20 -10.89
N MET A 48 7.86 -3.58 -11.80
CA MET A 48 6.83 -2.67 -12.31
C MET A 48 5.90 -2.18 -11.20
N ALA A 49 5.46 -3.07 -10.32
CA ALA A 49 4.61 -2.72 -9.18
C ALA A 49 5.33 -1.72 -8.24
N ARG A 50 6.63 -1.92 -7.99
CA ARG A 50 7.43 -1.01 -7.17
C ARG A 50 7.63 0.35 -7.84
N ALA A 51 7.93 0.39 -9.15
CA ALA A 51 8.04 1.64 -9.89
C ALA A 51 6.74 2.43 -9.80
N ARG A 52 5.60 1.79 -10.06
CA ARG A 52 4.28 2.43 -9.96
C ARG A 52 3.97 2.92 -8.55
N GLN A 53 4.35 2.16 -7.52
CA GLN A 53 4.17 2.61 -6.13
C GLN A 53 4.91 3.93 -5.86
N LEU A 54 6.14 4.08 -6.35
CA LEU A 54 6.92 5.31 -6.17
C LEU A 54 6.29 6.49 -6.92
N GLU A 55 5.83 6.26 -8.15
CA GLU A 55 5.11 7.26 -8.94
C GLU A 55 3.84 7.74 -8.23
N GLU A 56 3.02 6.81 -7.71
CA GLU A 56 1.79 7.17 -7.00
C GLU A 56 2.07 7.93 -5.71
N ILE A 57 3.10 7.56 -4.96
CA ILE A 57 3.48 8.30 -3.74
C ILE A 57 3.93 9.73 -4.08
N ASN A 58 4.67 9.91 -5.16
CA ASN A 58 5.04 11.25 -5.64
C ASN A 58 3.79 12.04 -6.05
N ARG A 59 2.89 11.44 -6.82
CA ARG A 59 1.62 12.08 -7.23
C ARG A 59 0.77 12.50 -6.03
N LEU A 60 0.64 11.63 -5.03
CA LEU A 60 -0.09 11.95 -3.79
C LEU A 60 0.61 13.07 -3.01
N SER A 61 1.95 13.04 -2.94
CA SER A 61 2.75 14.07 -2.28
C SER A 61 2.58 15.45 -2.94
N GLU A 62 2.62 15.50 -4.27
CA GLU A 62 2.37 16.72 -5.03
C GLU A 62 0.95 17.26 -4.78
N ARG A 63 -0.05 16.38 -4.75
CA ARG A 63 -1.45 16.75 -4.51
C ARG A 63 -1.67 17.40 -3.15
N ILE A 64 -0.97 16.96 -2.11
CA ILE A 64 -1.09 17.52 -0.74
C ILE A 64 -0.03 18.57 -0.41
N GLY A 65 0.92 18.84 -1.33
CA GLY A 65 1.92 19.90 -1.17
C GLY A 65 3.14 19.53 -0.32
N PHE A 66 3.35 18.25 0.05
CA PHE A 66 4.56 17.79 0.72
C PHE A 66 4.82 16.29 0.56
N GLY A 67 6.07 15.89 0.79
CA GLY A 67 6.52 14.50 0.64
C GLY A 67 5.87 13.54 1.63
N LEU A 68 5.15 12.53 1.12
CA LEU A 68 4.67 11.39 1.89
C LEU A 68 5.78 10.34 2.06
N PRO A 69 6.15 9.98 3.30
CA PRO A 69 7.14 8.95 3.55
C PRO A 69 6.62 7.55 3.19
N LEU A 70 7.52 6.70 2.67
CA LEU A 70 7.24 5.29 2.42
C LEU A 70 7.26 4.48 3.73
N GLY A 71 6.52 3.37 3.74
CA GLY A 71 6.51 2.41 4.85
C GLY A 71 5.58 2.81 5.99
N ALA A 72 5.93 2.47 7.23
CA ALA A 72 5.11 2.71 8.43
C ALA A 72 5.88 3.28 9.64
N THR A 73 7.20 3.42 9.55
CA THR A 73 8.06 3.80 10.68
C THR A 73 8.08 5.31 10.92
N HIS A 74 8.28 6.10 9.86
CA HIS A 74 8.46 7.55 9.93
C HIS A 74 7.25 8.34 9.40
N VAL A 75 6.05 7.76 9.51
CA VAL A 75 4.85 8.28 8.85
C VAL A 75 3.90 9.08 9.77
N VAL A 76 4.11 9.02 11.09
CA VAL A 76 3.18 9.63 12.06
C VAL A 76 3.13 11.15 11.92
N GLU A 77 4.29 11.83 11.85
CA GLU A 77 4.33 13.29 11.72
C GLU A 77 3.76 13.77 10.37
N ALA A 78 4.00 13.03 9.29
CA ALA A 78 3.37 13.29 8.00
C ALA A 78 1.85 13.13 8.09
N GLY A 79 1.35 12.07 8.72
CA GLY A 79 -0.08 11.85 8.95
C GLY A 79 -0.72 12.95 9.78
N ARG A 80 -0.06 13.39 10.87
CA ARG A 80 -0.52 14.50 11.71
C ARG A 80 -0.62 15.80 10.92
N ARG A 81 0.37 16.06 10.06
CA ARG A 81 0.34 17.19 9.13
C ARG A 81 -0.84 17.12 8.17
N VAL A 82 -1.11 15.95 7.57
CA VAL A 82 -2.29 15.76 6.70
C VAL A 82 -3.56 16.08 7.46
N VAL A 83 -3.75 15.55 8.68
CA VAL A 83 -4.94 15.82 9.49
C VAL A 83 -5.06 17.30 9.85
N GLY A 84 -3.95 17.95 10.19
CA GLY A 84 -3.92 19.39 10.49
C GLY A 84 -4.28 20.28 9.29
N GLU A 85 -3.86 19.91 8.08
CA GLU A 85 -4.09 20.70 6.86
C GLU A 85 -5.41 20.35 6.15
N LEU A 86 -5.82 19.08 6.16
CA LEU A 86 -6.89 18.52 5.32
C LEU A 86 -7.96 17.72 6.11
N GLY A 87 -7.83 17.64 7.43
CA GLY A 87 -8.73 16.86 8.29
C GLY A 87 -8.55 15.34 8.17
N GLU A 88 -9.36 14.59 8.93
CA GLU A 88 -9.34 13.12 8.88
C GLU A 88 -9.77 12.57 7.51
N GLU A 89 -10.68 13.25 6.82
CA GLU A 89 -11.08 12.90 5.45
C GLU A 89 -9.89 12.99 4.48
N GLY A 90 -9.06 14.03 4.62
CA GLY A 90 -7.82 14.14 3.86
C GLY A 90 -6.83 13.01 4.12
N LEU A 91 -6.78 12.50 5.36
CA LEU A 91 -5.97 11.32 5.70
C LEU A 91 -6.49 10.06 4.99
N ALA A 92 -7.80 9.89 4.87
CA ALA A 92 -8.39 8.74 4.18
C ALA A 92 -8.05 8.69 2.68
N GLU A 93 -7.79 9.85 2.07
CA GLU A 93 -7.40 9.97 0.66
C GLU A 93 -5.94 9.57 0.36
N VAL A 94 -5.08 9.49 1.39
CA VAL A 94 -3.63 9.26 1.22
C VAL A 94 -3.07 8.13 2.07
N ALA A 95 -3.84 7.60 3.03
CA ALA A 95 -3.39 6.58 3.97
C ALA A 95 -4.37 5.41 4.10
N LYS A 96 -3.85 4.27 4.55
CA LYS A 96 -4.67 3.11 4.94
C LYS A 96 -5.17 3.30 6.37
N ILE A 97 -6.38 3.84 6.52
CA ILE A 97 -6.92 4.25 7.82
C ILE A 97 -7.11 3.11 8.83
N HIS A 98 -7.24 1.86 8.37
CA HIS A 98 -7.40 0.68 9.26
C HIS A 98 -6.09 0.24 9.94
N PHE A 99 -4.95 0.86 9.63
CA PHE A 99 -3.68 0.53 10.27
C PHE A 99 -3.61 1.09 11.69
N ALA A 100 -2.92 0.39 12.59
CA ALA A 100 -2.73 0.84 13.98
C ALA A 100 -2.06 2.23 14.07
N THR A 101 -1.26 2.59 13.07
CA THR A 101 -0.62 3.91 12.97
C THR A 101 -1.62 5.06 12.90
N THR A 102 -2.82 4.85 12.34
CA THR A 102 -3.87 5.88 12.29
C THR A 102 -4.24 6.37 13.68
N ARG A 103 -4.34 5.47 14.68
CA ARG A 103 -4.61 5.86 16.07
C ARG A 103 -3.56 6.83 16.60
N ARG A 104 -2.27 6.54 16.37
CA ARG A 104 -1.15 7.41 16.76
C ARG A 104 -1.16 8.78 16.07
N VAL A 105 -1.74 8.85 14.87
CA VAL A 105 -1.91 10.09 14.10
C VAL A 105 -3.07 10.92 14.65
N LEU A 106 -4.20 10.27 14.99
CA LEU A 106 -5.42 10.92 15.48
C LEU A 106 -5.42 11.21 16.99
N GLU A 107 -4.53 10.57 17.76
CA GLU A 107 -4.30 10.90 19.16
C GLU A 107 -3.73 12.34 19.26
N THR A 108 -4.61 13.29 19.60
CA THR A 108 -4.27 14.69 19.87
C THR A 108 -3.26 14.79 21.01
N ALA A 109 -2.35 15.75 20.93
CA ALA A 109 -1.58 16.22 22.07
C ALA A 109 -2.52 16.94 23.07
N GLU A 110 -3.30 16.18 23.84
CA GLU A 110 -3.96 16.72 25.04
C GLU A 110 -2.90 16.91 26.13
N GLN A 111 -2.26 18.09 26.13
CA GLN A 111 -1.63 18.75 27.29
C GLN A 111 -1.02 20.09 26.85
N SER A 112 -1.80 21.17 26.95
CA SER A 112 -1.36 22.55 27.26
C SER A 112 -2.59 23.47 27.32
N ASP A 113 -3.42 23.32 28.34
CA ASP A 113 -4.18 24.46 28.89
C ASP A 113 -4.60 24.19 30.35
N GLY A 114 -3.59 24.09 31.21
CA GLY A 114 -3.76 23.84 32.63
C GLY A 114 -2.73 24.63 33.42
N GLY A 115 -2.93 25.93 33.53
CA GLY A 115 -2.12 26.79 34.37
C GLY A 115 -2.44 28.28 34.22
N ASP A 116 -3.57 28.71 34.78
CA ASP A 116 -3.70 30.06 35.33
C ASP A 116 -4.33 29.96 36.72
N PRO A 117 -3.72 30.60 37.73
CA PRO A 117 -4.46 31.60 38.48
C PRO A 117 -3.80 32.98 38.53
#